data_AF-A0A7C2BD93-F1
#
_entry.id   AF-A0A7C2BD93-F1
#
_cell.length_a   1.000
_cell.length_b   1.000
_cell.length_c   1.000
_cell.angle_alpha   90.00
_cell.angle_beta   90.00
_cell.angle_gamma   90.00
#
_symmetry.space_group_name_H-M   'P 1'
#
loop_
_entity.id
_entity.type
_entity.pdbx_description
1 polymer ?
#
loop_
_entity_poly.entity_id
_entity_poly.type
_entity_poly.pdbx_seq_one_letter_code
_entity_poly.pdbx_strand_id
1 'polypeptide(L)'
;MKRYPLLICLLIGATLALNLSASDADTRSSGRLLPDKEATATLADRDGGSFGMVWSRRQSSPPPGRYWCPGTGVVRDTIYFLGGRVDYGGGNTNSTRTIWAYVPATNSWITTGLPTLLVPRRAGGGGRIGNKIYVAGGRDSTHTTLNTCEEFDVDTKTVTQKAPMPGAGCWACASAVAGDKLYIIGDENNSGNTYEYDPAANQWYT
;
A
#
# COMPACT_ATOMS: atom_id res chain seq x y z
N MET A 1 -17.60 7.99 -25.34
CA MET A 1 -17.74 7.61 -23.92
C MET A 1 -17.02 6.30 -23.68
N LYS A 2 -15.92 6.29 -22.93
CA LYS A 2 -15.23 5.05 -22.56
C LYS A 2 -15.87 4.49 -21.30
N ARG A 3 -16.42 3.28 -21.37
CA ARG A 3 -16.93 2.51 -20.22
C ARG A 3 -15.73 1.83 -19.55
N TYR A 4 -15.55 2.02 -18.25
CA TYR A 4 -14.63 1.20 -17.45
C TYR A 4 -15.42 0.05 -16.82
N PRO A 5 -14.86 -1.18 -16.74
CA PRO A 5 -15.58 -2.32 -16.20
C PRO A 5 -15.76 -2.20 -14.68
N LEU A 6 -16.97 -2.52 -14.21
CA LEU A 6 -17.27 -2.75 -12.79
C LEU A 6 -16.47 -3.95 -12.29
N LEU A 7 -15.75 -3.81 -11.18
CA LEU A 7 -15.29 -4.95 -10.41
C LEU A 7 -16.44 -5.38 -9.49
N ILE A 8 -17.21 -6.37 -9.94
CA ILE A 8 -18.23 -7.05 -9.15
C ILE A 8 -17.51 -8.02 -8.21
N CYS A 9 -17.44 -7.69 -6.92
CA CYS A 9 -17.16 -8.70 -5.91
C CYS A 9 -18.46 -9.46 -5.65
N LEU A 10 -18.49 -10.72 -6.13
CA LEU A 10 -19.60 -11.63 -5.94
C LEU A 10 -19.56 -12.14 -4.48
N LEU A 11 -20.28 -11.48 -3.56
CA LEU A 11 -20.77 -12.17 -2.36
C LEU A 11 -22.15 -12.73 -2.68
N ILE A 12 -22.31 -14.02 -2.37
CA ILE A 12 -23.49 -14.83 -2.65
C ILE A 12 -24.71 -14.19 -1.97
N GLY A 13 -25.58 -13.56 -2.76
CA GLY A 13 -26.97 -13.30 -2.40
C GLY A 13 -27.35 -11.92 -1.85
N ALA A 14 -26.64 -10.84 -2.16
CA ALA A 14 -27.10 -9.47 -1.89
C ALA A 14 -27.07 -8.61 -3.17
N THR A 15 -28.22 -8.02 -3.53
CA THR A 15 -28.31 -7.01 -4.59
C THR A 15 -27.74 -5.70 -4.04
N LEU A 16 -26.62 -5.25 -4.60
CA LEU A 16 -25.99 -3.98 -4.20
C LEU A 16 -26.69 -2.80 -4.89
N ALA A 17 -27.45 -2.00 -4.15
CA ALA A 17 -27.90 -0.69 -4.62
C ALA A 17 -26.93 0.38 -4.10
N LEU A 18 -26.02 0.85 -4.95
CA LEU A 18 -25.10 1.93 -4.60
C LEU A 18 -25.82 3.27 -4.82
N ASN A 19 -26.46 3.82 -3.78
CA ASN A 19 -26.99 5.18 -3.82
C ASN A 19 -25.89 6.17 -3.43
N LEU A 20 -25.23 6.78 -4.43
CA LEU A 20 -24.42 7.98 -4.18
C LEU A 20 -25.37 9.17 -4.00
N SER A 21 -25.60 9.59 -2.76
CA SER A 21 -26.16 10.92 -2.50
C SER A 21 -25.05 11.82 -1.99
N ALA A 22 -24.55 12.70 -2.87
CA ALA A 22 -23.83 13.89 -2.41
C ALA A 22 -24.90 14.87 -1.94
N SER A 23 -24.88 15.29 -0.66
CA SER A 23 -25.77 16.36 -0.21
C SER A 23 -25.39 17.66 -0.93
N ASP A 24 -26.33 18.06 -1.79
CA ASP A 24 -26.58 19.26 -2.58
C ASP A 24 -25.44 20.05 -3.26
N ALA A 25 -25.75 20.31 -4.54
CA ALA A 25 -25.27 21.30 -5.53
C ALA A 25 -23.76 21.62 -5.59
N ASP A 26 -23.06 21.09 -6.60
CA ASP A 26 -22.64 21.88 -7.78
C ASP A 26 -21.83 20.99 -8.75
N THR A 27 -22.30 20.92 -10.00
CA THR A 27 -21.74 20.11 -11.08
C THR A 27 -20.66 20.89 -11.82
N ARG A 28 -19.36 20.68 -11.50
CA ARG A 28 -18.24 20.98 -12.43
C ARG A 28 -17.10 19.95 -12.38
N SER A 29 -17.08 19.10 -13.41
CA SER A 29 -15.94 18.53 -14.18
C SER A 29 -14.65 18.00 -13.54
N SER A 30 -14.55 17.82 -12.22
CA SER A 30 -13.50 16.96 -11.66
C SER A 30 -14.14 16.06 -10.62
N GLY A 31 -14.02 14.73 -10.76
CA GLY A 31 -14.51 13.75 -9.76
C GLY A 31 -13.77 13.82 -8.42
N ARG A 32 -13.34 15.01 -8.01
CA ARG A 32 -12.66 15.32 -6.77
C ARG A 32 -13.71 15.79 -5.80
N LEU A 33 -13.97 14.99 -4.76
CA LEU A 33 -14.75 15.44 -3.61
C LEU A 33 -14.14 16.76 -3.10
N LEU A 34 -14.99 17.72 -2.77
CA LEU A 34 -14.55 18.95 -2.06
C LEU A 34 -13.96 18.56 -0.68
N PRO A 35 -13.23 19.46 0.00
CA PRO A 35 -12.50 19.12 1.23
C PRO A 35 -13.37 18.50 2.35
N ASP A 36 -14.69 18.67 2.32
CA ASP A 36 -15.57 18.35 3.45
C ASP A 36 -16.76 17.44 3.09
N LYS A 37 -16.75 16.77 1.93
CA LYS A 37 -17.85 15.88 1.51
C LYS A 37 -17.52 14.42 1.79
N GLU A 38 -18.28 13.83 2.72
CA GLU A 38 -18.34 12.40 2.98
C GLU A 38 -19.13 11.71 1.85
N ALA A 39 -18.70 10.52 1.42
CA ALA A 39 -19.51 9.68 0.53
C ALA A 39 -20.09 8.50 1.32
N THR A 40 -21.40 8.39 1.40
CA THR A 40 -22.10 7.34 2.15
C THR A 40 -22.59 6.24 1.21
N ALA A 41 -22.58 5.00 1.69
CA ALA A 41 -23.27 3.85 1.10
C ALA A 41 -24.03 3.12 2.21
N THR A 42 -25.32 2.88 2.01
CA THR A 42 -26.16 2.16 2.98
C THR A 42 -26.37 0.74 2.48
N LEU A 43 -26.06 -0.24 3.31
CA LEU A 43 -26.36 -1.64 3.08
C LEU A 43 -27.53 -2.04 3.99
N ALA A 44 -28.60 -2.58 3.38
CA ALA A 44 -29.70 -3.19 4.13
C ALA A 44 -29.41 -4.68 4.29
N ASP A 45 -29.53 -5.19 5.51
CA ASP A 45 -29.49 -6.62 5.82
C ASP A 45 -30.88 -7.25 5.64
N ARG A 46 -30.92 -8.57 5.47
CA ARG A 46 -32.12 -9.41 5.32
C ARG A 46 -33.06 -9.32 6.52
N ASP A 47 -32.54 -8.98 7.69
CA ASP A 47 -33.33 -8.83 8.93
C ASP A 47 -33.79 -7.37 9.19
N GLY A 48 -33.64 -6.46 8.21
CA GLY A 48 -34.12 -5.08 8.31
C GLY A 48 -33.18 -4.11 9.04
N GLY A 49 -31.99 -4.57 9.45
CA GLY A 49 -30.90 -3.69 9.89
C GLY A 49 -30.29 -2.91 8.72
N SER A 50 -29.79 -1.71 8.98
CA SER A 50 -28.98 -0.96 8.00
C SER A 50 -27.64 -0.58 8.60
N PHE A 51 -26.58 -0.80 7.83
CA PHE A 51 -25.22 -0.37 8.17
C PHE A 51 -24.78 0.66 7.13
N GLY A 52 -24.24 1.79 7.60
CA GLY A 52 -23.66 2.82 6.75
C GLY A 52 -22.16 2.65 6.62
N MET A 53 -21.66 2.60 5.39
CA MET A 53 -20.24 2.78 5.09
C MET A 53 -20.03 4.22 4.65
N VAL A 54 -19.10 4.92 5.30
CA VAL A 54 -18.82 6.33 5.00
C VAL A 54 -17.35 6.49 4.63
N TRP A 55 -17.10 7.01 3.44
CA TRP A 55 -15.78 7.44 3.01
C TRP A 55 -15.52 8.85 3.49
N SER A 56 -14.57 8.97 4.43
CA SER A 56 -14.11 10.26 4.97
C SER A 56 -12.81 10.70 4.32
N ARG A 57 -12.73 12.00 4.02
CA ARG A 57 -11.49 12.59 3.53
C ARG A 57 -10.52 12.77 4.69
N ARG A 58 -9.30 12.26 4.53
CA ARG A 58 -8.19 12.43 5.48
C ARG A 58 -7.15 13.42 4.97
N GLN A 59 -6.23 13.85 5.84
CA GLN A 59 -5.15 14.76 5.49
C GLN A 59 -4.38 14.20 4.29
N SER A 60 -4.26 15.02 3.25
CA SER A 60 -3.55 14.65 2.02
C SER A 60 -2.11 14.30 2.33
N SER A 61 -1.54 13.32 1.62
CA SER A 61 -0.12 12.99 1.73
C SER A 61 0.74 14.24 1.47
N PRO A 62 1.83 14.45 2.23
CA PRO A 62 2.74 15.56 2.00
C PRO A 62 3.29 15.56 0.56
N PRO A 63 3.50 16.73 -0.06
CA PRO A 63 4.14 16.81 -1.37
C PRO A 63 5.66 16.52 -1.29
N PRO A 64 6.26 15.92 -2.33
CA PRO A 64 5.59 15.34 -3.51
C PRO A 64 4.81 14.08 -3.13
N GLY A 65 3.69 13.85 -3.82
CA GLY A 65 2.90 12.64 -3.64
C GLY A 65 3.72 11.37 -3.90
N ARG A 66 3.25 10.25 -3.37
CA ARG A 66 3.93 8.95 -3.43
C ARG A 66 2.97 7.86 -3.91
N TYR A 67 3.45 6.98 -4.77
CA TYR A 67 2.71 5.81 -5.25
C TYR A 67 3.65 4.60 -5.43
N TRP A 68 3.07 3.42 -5.63
CA TRP A 68 3.80 2.14 -5.76
C TRP A 68 4.71 1.86 -4.55
N CYS A 69 4.23 2.14 -3.34
CA CYS A 69 4.92 1.81 -2.10
C CYS A 69 4.98 0.28 -1.94
N PRO A 70 6.17 -0.34 -1.87
CA PRO A 70 6.28 -1.79 -1.66
C PRO A 70 5.82 -2.24 -0.28
N GLY A 71 6.06 -1.43 0.75
CA GLY A 71 5.75 -1.78 2.13
C GLY A 71 4.71 -0.84 2.70
N THR A 72 3.56 -1.39 3.06
CA THR A 72 2.61 -0.75 3.97
C THR A 72 2.35 -1.67 5.15
N GLY A 73 2.16 -1.09 6.33
CA GLY A 73 1.90 -1.86 7.53
C GLY A 73 1.35 -0.99 8.63
N VAL A 74 0.38 -1.52 9.37
CA VAL A 74 -0.20 -0.87 10.55
C VAL A 74 0.45 -1.46 11.79
N VAL A 75 1.30 -0.69 12.48
CA VAL A 75 1.90 -1.10 13.75
C VAL A 75 1.30 -0.20 14.84
N ARG A 76 0.62 -0.83 15.81
CA ARG A 76 -0.24 -0.13 16.79
C ARG A 76 -1.29 0.70 16.04
N ASP A 77 -1.35 2.01 16.28
CA ASP A 77 -2.29 2.92 15.63
C ASP A 77 -1.66 3.79 14.53
N THR A 78 -0.55 3.32 13.95
CA THR A 78 0.19 4.09 12.93
C THR A 78 0.37 3.29 11.65
N ILE A 79 0.02 3.91 10.52
CA ILE A 79 0.19 3.36 9.18
C ILE A 79 1.54 3.82 8.64
N TYR A 80 2.43 2.89 8.30
CA TYR A 80 3.73 3.18 7.72
C TYR A 80 3.75 2.91 6.21
N PHE A 81 4.52 3.71 5.49
CA PHE A 81 4.73 3.64 4.05
C PHE A 81 6.23 3.65 3.77
N LEU A 82 6.75 2.55 3.24
CA LEU A 82 8.17 2.34 3.01
C LEU A 82 8.45 2.40 1.51
N GLY A 83 9.39 3.25 1.10
CA GLY A 83 9.78 3.40 -0.30
C GLY A 83 8.64 3.89 -1.20
N GLY A 84 8.71 3.60 -2.49
CA GLY A 84 7.76 4.03 -3.51
C GLY A 84 8.39 4.94 -4.56
N ARG A 85 7.54 5.47 -5.43
CA ARG A 85 7.91 6.42 -6.49
C ARG A 85 7.42 7.81 -6.08
N VAL A 86 8.32 8.79 -6.21
CA VAL A 86 8.02 10.21 -6.03
C VAL A 86 8.25 10.93 -7.35
N ASP A 87 7.32 11.81 -7.70
CA ASP A 87 7.40 12.63 -8.91
C ASP A 87 7.77 14.06 -8.51
N TYR A 88 8.91 14.57 -9.00
CA TYR A 88 9.37 15.93 -8.70
C TYR A 88 8.90 16.98 -9.73
N GLY A 89 7.95 16.62 -10.59
CA GLY A 89 7.62 17.42 -11.78
C GLY A 89 8.67 17.29 -12.89
N GLY A 90 8.30 17.60 -14.13
CA GLY A 90 9.21 17.55 -15.28
C GLY A 90 9.56 16.13 -15.79
N GLY A 91 8.80 15.10 -15.42
CA GLY A 91 9.04 13.72 -15.86
C GLY A 91 10.11 12.95 -15.08
N ASN A 92 10.81 13.62 -14.16
CA ASN A 92 11.77 12.98 -13.26
C ASN A 92 11.04 12.27 -12.13
N THR A 93 10.93 10.95 -12.27
CA THR A 93 10.32 10.09 -11.26
C THR A 93 11.39 9.24 -10.60
N ASN A 94 11.49 9.25 -9.29
CA ASN A 94 12.54 8.54 -8.57
C ASN A 94 11.95 7.53 -7.60
N SER A 95 12.58 6.34 -7.54
CA SER A 95 12.39 5.45 -6.40
C SER A 95 12.97 6.12 -5.15
N THR A 96 12.28 6.02 -4.01
CA THR A 96 12.72 6.65 -2.76
C THR A 96 13.10 5.62 -1.71
N ARG A 97 13.99 6.02 -0.79
CA ARG A 97 14.33 5.27 0.43
C ARG A 97 13.47 5.67 1.63
N THR A 98 12.71 6.74 1.51
CA THR A 98 12.05 7.38 2.66
C THR A 98 10.94 6.51 3.22
N ILE A 99 10.83 6.51 4.55
CA ILE A 99 9.71 5.96 5.30
C ILE A 99 8.87 7.12 5.82
N TRP A 100 7.58 7.10 5.53
CA TRP A 100 6.60 8.02 6.14
C TRP A 100 5.62 7.23 6.98
N ALA A 101 5.00 7.91 7.93
CA ALA A 101 3.93 7.34 8.71
C ALA A 101 2.73 8.28 8.79
N TYR A 102 1.55 7.73 9.04
CA TYR A 102 0.31 8.45 9.20
C TYR A 102 -0.40 7.96 10.46
N VAL A 103 -0.81 8.90 11.31
CA VAL A 103 -1.51 8.65 12.57
C VAL A 103 -2.99 9.00 12.38
N PRO A 104 -3.89 8.01 12.23
CA PRO A 104 -5.31 8.28 11.97
C PRO A 104 -5.99 9.07 13.08
N ALA A 105 -5.60 8.84 14.35
CA ALA A 105 -6.19 9.49 15.51
C ALA A 105 -6.05 11.03 15.48
N THR A 106 -4.89 11.52 15.02
CA THR A 106 -4.62 12.96 14.88
C THR A 106 -4.72 13.44 13.44
N ASN A 107 -5.15 12.56 12.53
CA ASN A 107 -5.21 12.82 11.10
C ASN A 107 -3.89 13.39 10.54
N SER A 108 -2.73 13.00 11.05
CA SER A 108 -1.46 13.70 10.80
C SER A 108 -0.37 12.80 10.24
N TRP A 109 0.53 13.39 9.44
CA TRP A 109 1.69 12.70 8.86
C TRP A 109 2.96 12.90 9.70
N ILE A 110 3.75 11.83 9.83
CA ILE A 110 5.11 11.84 10.37
C ILE A 110 6.08 11.65 9.19
N THR A 111 6.84 12.70 8.89
CA THR A 111 7.80 12.73 7.77
C THR A 111 9.25 12.91 8.21
N THR A 112 9.49 13.13 9.51
CA THR A 112 10.81 13.38 10.10
C THR A 112 11.05 12.40 11.26
N GLY A 113 12.32 12.16 11.59
CA GLY A 113 12.69 11.28 12.73
C GLY A 113 12.42 9.78 12.50
N LEU A 114 12.23 9.37 11.24
CA LEU A 114 12.18 7.98 10.77
C LEU A 114 13.47 7.67 10.00
N PRO A 115 13.96 6.41 10.04
CA PRO A 115 15.12 6.01 9.24
C PRO A 115 14.74 5.95 7.75
N THR A 116 15.73 5.68 6.91
CA THR A 116 15.53 5.38 5.49
C THR A 116 15.87 3.94 5.20
N LEU A 117 15.21 3.38 4.19
CA LEU A 117 15.69 2.17 3.54
C LEU A 117 17.14 2.34 3.06
N LEU A 118 17.83 1.23 2.89
CA LEU A 118 19.20 1.15 2.36
C LEU A 118 19.20 1.37 0.84
N VAL A 119 18.19 0.84 0.13
CA VAL A 119 18.09 0.93 -1.33
C VAL A 119 16.80 1.65 -1.74
N PRO A 120 16.86 2.62 -2.69
CA PRO A 120 15.65 3.25 -3.20
C PRO A 120 14.84 2.22 -4.00
N ARG A 121 13.58 2.02 -3.64
CA ARG A 121 12.73 0.99 -4.27
C ARG A 121 11.31 1.47 -4.50
N ARG A 122 10.67 0.95 -5.54
CA ARG A 122 9.23 1.10 -5.84
C ARG A 122 8.66 -0.22 -6.36
N ALA A 123 7.35 -0.40 -6.26
CA ALA A 123 6.62 -1.53 -6.85
C ALA A 123 7.21 -2.90 -6.47
N GLY A 124 7.78 -3.03 -5.27
CA GLY A 124 8.06 -4.34 -4.67
C GLY A 124 6.86 -4.81 -3.85
N GLY A 125 7.06 -5.85 -3.05
CA GLY A 125 6.08 -6.32 -2.08
C GLY A 125 6.55 -6.08 -0.65
N GLY A 126 5.64 -6.26 0.30
CA GLY A 126 5.93 -6.03 1.70
C GLY A 126 4.78 -6.43 2.60
N GLY A 127 5.05 -6.38 3.90
CA GLY A 127 4.07 -6.79 4.90
C GLY A 127 4.58 -6.63 6.33
N ARG A 128 3.62 -6.52 7.25
CA ARG A 128 3.89 -6.41 8.68
C ARG A 128 3.87 -7.78 9.35
N ILE A 129 4.93 -8.10 10.08
CA ILE A 129 5.03 -9.28 10.95
C ILE A 129 5.50 -8.79 12.32
N GLY A 130 4.64 -8.92 13.34
CA GLY A 130 4.87 -8.30 14.65
C GLY A 130 4.98 -6.77 14.57
N ASN A 131 6.03 -6.20 15.18
CA ASN A 131 6.34 -4.76 15.14
C ASN A 131 7.30 -4.39 14.00
N LYS A 132 7.51 -5.31 13.06
CA LYS A 132 8.43 -5.14 11.94
C LYS A 132 7.67 -5.08 10.62
N ILE A 133 8.17 -4.29 9.68
CA ILE A 133 7.65 -4.19 8.32
C ILE A 133 8.75 -4.56 7.36
N TYR A 134 8.47 -5.55 6.52
CA TYR A 134 9.40 -6.06 5.53
C TYR A 134 9.06 -5.48 4.16
N VAL A 135 10.09 -5.19 3.37
CA VAL A 135 9.98 -4.84 1.95
C VAL A 135 10.92 -5.71 1.15
N ALA A 136 10.42 -6.28 0.06
CA ALA A 136 11.18 -7.16 -0.81
C ALA A 136 10.99 -6.77 -2.28
N GLY A 137 12.09 -6.82 -3.01
CA GLY A 137 12.14 -6.50 -4.44
C GLY A 137 11.72 -5.08 -4.80
N GLY A 138 11.10 -4.96 -5.96
CA GLY A 138 10.79 -3.70 -6.62
C GLY A 138 11.85 -3.28 -7.63
N ARG A 139 11.81 -2.01 -8.03
CA ARG A 139 12.79 -1.39 -8.92
C ARG A 139 13.41 -0.14 -8.31
N ASP A 140 14.68 0.07 -8.60
CA ASP A 140 15.36 1.32 -8.27
C ASP A 140 15.15 2.40 -9.35
N SER A 141 15.76 3.57 -9.16
CA SER A 141 15.65 4.69 -10.11
C SER A 141 16.34 4.43 -11.46
N THR A 142 17.20 3.42 -11.56
CA THR A 142 17.81 2.98 -12.84
C THR A 142 16.98 1.93 -13.55
N HIS A 143 15.80 1.59 -13.03
CA HIS A 143 14.92 0.51 -13.50
C HIS A 143 15.50 -0.89 -13.30
N THR A 144 16.52 -1.03 -12.46
CA THR A 144 17.05 -2.34 -12.08
C THR A 144 16.08 -3.04 -11.14
N THR A 145 15.68 -4.26 -11.49
CA THR A 145 14.88 -5.12 -10.61
C THR A 145 15.72 -5.57 -9.42
N LEU A 146 15.15 -5.46 -8.23
CA LEU A 146 15.81 -5.78 -6.98
C LEU A 146 15.39 -7.16 -6.51
N ASN A 147 16.34 -7.92 -5.96
CA ASN A 147 16.07 -9.12 -5.16
C ASN A 147 16.25 -8.88 -3.66
N THR A 148 16.66 -7.67 -3.26
CA THR A 148 16.97 -7.37 -1.86
C THR A 148 15.71 -7.30 -1.00
N CYS A 149 15.85 -7.74 0.26
CA CYS A 149 14.85 -7.62 1.31
C CYS A 149 15.38 -6.77 2.46
N GLU A 150 14.53 -5.90 3.00
CA GLU A 150 14.85 -5.05 4.13
C GLU A 150 13.74 -5.13 5.17
N GLU A 151 14.13 -5.10 6.44
CA GLU A 151 13.26 -5.10 7.62
C GLU A 151 13.35 -3.73 8.29
N PHE A 152 12.22 -3.07 8.50
CA PHE A 152 12.10 -1.91 9.36
C PHE A 152 11.48 -2.33 10.70
N ASP A 153 12.25 -2.17 11.78
CA ASP A 153 11.77 -2.33 13.15
C ASP A 153 11.25 -0.98 13.66
N VAL A 154 9.95 -0.94 13.99
CA VAL A 154 9.28 0.29 14.43
C VAL A 154 9.72 0.72 15.83
N ASP A 155 10.08 -0.21 16.70
CA ASP A 155 10.40 0.07 18.10
C ASP A 155 11.80 0.66 18.22
N THR A 156 12.77 0.08 17.52
CA THR A 156 14.16 0.56 17.53
C THR A 156 14.43 1.63 16.47
N LYS A 157 13.49 1.85 15.55
CA LYS A 157 13.63 2.72 14.38
C LYS A 157 14.86 2.37 13.53
N THR A 158 15.12 1.08 13.34
CA THR A 158 16.25 0.59 12.56
C THR A 158 15.80 -0.11 11.30
N VAL A 159 16.51 0.11 10.19
CA VAL A 159 16.38 -0.69 8.98
C VAL A 159 17.55 -1.66 8.89
N THR A 160 17.26 -2.94 8.65
CA THR A 160 18.26 -4.01 8.54
C THR A 160 18.09 -4.75 7.22
N GLN A 161 19.19 -5.02 6.52
CA GLN A 161 19.19 -5.88 5.34
C GLN A 161 18.94 -7.33 5.75
N LYS A 162 18.02 -8.00 5.05
CA LYS A 162 17.69 -9.41 5.25
C LYS A 162 18.18 -10.25 4.07
N ALA A 163 18.01 -11.57 4.16
CA ALA A 163 18.34 -12.46 3.04
C ALA A 163 17.63 -12.00 1.76
N PRO A 164 18.35 -11.89 0.62
CA PRO A 164 17.72 -11.55 -0.65
C PRO A 164 16.85 -12.71 -1.14
N MET A 165 15.81 -12.37 -1.91
CA MET A 165 15.05 -13.36 -2.67
C MET A 165 15.98 -14.11 -3.64
N PRO A 166 15.71 -15.40 -3.92
CA PRO A 166 16.43 -16.14 -4.94
C PRO A 166 16.32 -15.48 -6.33
N GLY A 167 17.34 -15.64 -7.16
CA GLY A 167 17.34 -15.17 -8.54
C GLY A 167 17.41 -13.64 -8.69
N ALA A 168 16.83 -13.14 -9.78
CA ALA A 168 16.89 -11.73 -10.18
C ALA A 168 15.93 -10.81 -9.39
N GLY A 169 15.08 -11.39 -8.53
CA GLY A 169 14.06 -10.67 -7.77
C GLY A 169 12.76 -10.45 -8.55
N CYS A 170 11.94 -9.52 -8.08
CA CYS A 170 10.62 -9.27 -8.64
C CYS A 170 10.24 -7.79 -8.53
N TRP A 171 9.29 -7.36 -9.35
CA TRP A 171 8.68 -6.03 -9.25
C TRP A 171 7.27 -6.05 -9.89
N ALA A 172 6.44 -5.08 -9.54
CA ALA A 172 5.00 -5.10 -9.77
C ALA A 172 4.37 -6.42 -9.26
N CYS A 173 4.82 -6.89 -8.10
CA CYS A 173 4.36 -8.12 -7.47
C CYS A 173 3.21 -7.84 -6.49
N ALA A 174 2.46 -8.90 -6.19
CA ALA A 174 1.55 -8.92 -5.04
C ALA A 174 2.30 -9.41 -3.80
N SER A 175 1.82 -9.03 -2.61
CA SER A 175 2.34 -9.54 -1.35
C SER A 175 1.25 -9.75 -0.31
N ALA A 176 1.49 -10.70 0.59
CA ALA A 176 0.61 -10.98 1.72
C ALA A 176 1.42 -11.52 2.90
N VAL A 177 0.88 -11.36 4.11
CA VAL A 177 1.41 -12.02 5.31
C VAL A 177 0.45 -13.11 5.74
N ALA A 178 0.95 -14.33 5.93
CA ALA A 178 0.20 -15.46 6.47
C ALA A 178 1.09 -16.29 7.39
N GLY A 179 0.59 -16.67 8.57
CA GLY A 179 1.32 -17.53 9.52
C GLY A 179 2.74 -17.03 9.88
N ASP A 180 2.89 -15.72 10.13
CA ASP A 180 4.17 -15.03 10.40
C ASP A 180 5.22 -15.06 9.28
N LYS A 181 4.78 -15.33 8.06
CA LYS A 181 5.63 -15.33 6.86
C LYS A 181 5.17 -14.30 5.85
N LEU A 182 6.11 -13.77 5.07
CA LEU A 182 5.83 -12.85 3.97
C LEU A 182 5.82 -13.63 2.66
N TYR A 183 4.74 -13.50 1.90
CA TYR A 183 4.61 -14.07 0.57
C TYR A 183 4.74 -12.97 -0.48
N ILE A 184 5.48 -13.26 -1.55
CA ILE A 184 5.62 -12.42 -2.73
C ILE A 184 5.22 -13.25 -3.95
N ILE A 185 4.23 -12.78 -4.70
CA ILE A 185 3.57 -13.57 -5.75
C ILE A 185 3.50 -12.76 -7.04
N GLY A 186 3.95 -13.39 -8.12
CA GLY A 186 3.95 -12.81 -9.47
C GLY A 186 4.90 -11.63 -9.64
N ASP A 187 4.98 -11.12 -10.87
CA ASP A 187 5.73 -9.94 -11.26
C ASP A 187 5.25 -9.41 -12.62
N GLU A 188 5.77 -8.26 -13.07
CA GLU A 188 5.41 -7.69 -14.39
C GLU A 188 5.74 -8.64 -15.56
N ASN A 189 6.72 -9.52 -15.39
CA ASN A 189 7.13 -10.46 -16.44
C ASN A 189 6.22 -11.69 -16.55
N ASN A 190 5.15 -11.76 -15.75
CA ASN A 190 4.24 -12.90 -15.70
C ASN A 190 4.97 -14.24 -15.43
N SER A 191 5.99 -14.20 -14.59
CA SER A 191 6.83 -15.37 -14.28
C SER A 191 6.10 -16.47 -13.49
N GLY A 192 4.98 -16.14 -12.84
CA GLY A 192 4.24 -17.06 -11.96
C GLY A 192 4.98 -17.42 -10.66
N ASN A 193 6.12 -16.78 -10.38
CA ASN A 193 6.93 -17.08 -9.20
C ASN A 193 6.17 -16.79 -7.91
N THR A 194 6.31 -17.67 -6.93
CA THR A 194 5.85 -17.49 -5.55
C THR A 194 7.05 -17.65 -4.64
N TYR A 195 7.24 -16.70 -3.73
CA TYR A 195 8.30 -16.74 -2.74
C TYR A 195 7.71 -16.61 -1.35
N GLU A 196 8.12 -17.49 -0.44
CA GLU A 196 7.82 -17.43 0.98
C GLU A 196 9.07 -17.00 1.73
N TYR A 197 8.97 -15.94 2.53
CA TYR A 197 10.02 -15.52 3.44
C TYR A 197 9.67 -15.89 4.87
N ASP A 198 10.59 -16.59 5.52
CA ASP A 198 10.56 -16.89 6.94
C ASP A 198 11.51 -15.93 7.69
N PRO A 199 10.98 -14.97 8.48
CA PRO A 199 11.82 -14.06 9.23
C PRO A 199 12.63 -14.70 10.36
N ALA A 200 12.16 -15.82 10.93
CA ALA A 200 12.85 -16.51 12.01
C ALA A 200 14.08 -17.26 11.47
N ALA A 201 13.96 -17.85 10.29
CA ALA A 201 15.09 -18.46 9.58
C ALA A 201 15.94 -17.43 8.81
N ASN A 202 15.41 -16.24 8.53
CA ASN A 202 15.97 -15.26 7.58
C ASN A 202 16.27 -15.94 6.23
N GLN A 203 15.28 -16.65 5.70
CA GLN A 203 15.41 -17.45 4.48
C GLN A 203 14.17 -17.35 3.60
N TRP A 204 14.37 -17.59 2.30
CA TRP A 204 13.31 -17.65 1.30
C TRP A 204 13.14 -19.08 0.77
N TYR A 205 11.90 -19.44 0.46
CA TYR A 205 11.48 -20.69 -0.17
C TYR A 205 10.67 -20.41 -1.43
N THR A 206 10.60 -21.37 -2.36
CA THR A 206 9.88 -21.30 -3.64
C THR A 206 8.88 -22.43 -3.76
#